data_AF-A0AAE1PHP4-F1
#
_entry.id   AF-A0AAE1PHP4-F1
#
_cell.length_a   1.000
_cell.length_b   1.000
_cell.length_c   1.000
_cell.angle_alpha   90.00
_cell.angle_beta   90.00
_cell.angle_gamma   90.00
#
_symmetry.space_group_name_H-M   'P 1'
#
loop_
_entity.id
_entity.type
_entity.pdbx_description
1 polymer ?
#
loop_
_entity_poly.entity_id
_entity_poly.type
_entity_poly.pdbx_seq_one_letter_code
_entity_poly.pdbx_strand_id
1 'polypeptide(L)'
;MLQSFSYDTYENALKDLGKVFESRFMDVMKYKEFFTFIETPFNVHVSTLNPILAELCPDRASVKSEIVELQANENLKAVLKSGEENFWHIVSDMNYPALKQTVQKVMCYFVSTYTCESTFSTMNIVKRKQRNSH
;
A
#
# COMPACT_ATOMS: atom_id res chain seq x y z
N MET A 1 0.70 14.86 45.31
CA MET A 1 1.60 15.52 44.36
C MET A 1 1.52 14.73 43.07
N LEU A 2 0.72 15.20 42.10
CA LEU A 2 0.59 14.54 40.80
C LEU A 2 1.95 14.63 40.11
N GLN A 3 2.58 13.48 39.89
CA GLN A 3 3.77 13.38 39.06
C GLN A 3 3.44 14.04 37.72
N SER A 4 4.07 15.18 37.42
CA SER A 4 4.03 15.76 36.09
C SER A 4 4.73 14.75 35.17
N PHE A 5 3.95 13.83 34.61
CA PHE A 5 4.41 13.03 33.48
C PHE A 5 4.92 14.03 32.44
N SER A 6 6.24 14.02 32.20
CA SER A 6 6.90 14.98 31.31
C SER A 6 6.32 14.77 29.91
N TYR A 7 5.47 15.70 29.48
CA TYR A 7 4.92 15.72 28.12
C TYR A 7 6.04 15.61 27.07
N ASP A 8 7.20 16.19 27.37
CA ASP A 8 8.40 16.11 26.52
C ASP A 8 8.87 14.67 26.28
N THR A 9 8.74 13.78 27.27
CA THR A 9 9.13 12.37 27.13
C THR A 9 8.23 11.65 26.12
N TYR A 10 6.91 11.90 26.17
CA TYR A 10 5.98 11.34 25.21
C TYR A 10 6.13 11.96 23.82
N GLU A 11 6.33 13.27 23.75
CA GLU A 11 6.56 13.97 22.49
C GLU A 11 7.82 13.45 21.79
N ASN A 12 8.91 13.25 22.53
CA ASN A 12 10.14 12.69 21.99
C ASN A 12 9.95 11.23 21.54
N ALA A 13 9.23 10.41 22.33
CA ALA A 13 8.91 9.04 21.93
C ALA A 13 8.09 8.98 20.64
N LEU A 14 7.11 9.87 20.46
CA LEU A 14 6.32 9.95 19.21
C LEU A 14 7.17 10.39 18.01
N LYS A 15 8.07 11.36 18.20
CA LYS A 15 9.01 11.80 17.15
C LYS A 15 9.95 10.66 16.73
N ASP A 16 10.51 9.94 17.68
CA ASP A 16 11.42 8.83 17.39
C ASP A 16 10.69 7.66 16.74
N LEU A 17 9.47 7.36 17.18
CA LEU A 17 8.62 6.37 16.52
C LEU A 17 8.33 6.76 15.06
N GLY A 18 8.03 8.04 14.81
CA GLY A 18 7.84 8.58 13.45
C GLY A 18 9.05 8.33 12.56
N LYS A 19 10.26 8.66 13.04
CA LYS A 19 11.50 8.42 12.30
C LYS A 19 11.76 6.95 12.00
N VAL A 20 11.50 6.07 12.98
CA VAL A 20 11.66 4.62 12.80
C VAL A 20 10.66 4.10 11.75
N PHE A 21 9.42 4.61 11.77
CA PHE A 21 8.42 4.27 10.78
C PHE A 21 8.87 4.71 9.36
N GLU A 22 9.26 5.97 9.20
CA GLU A 22 9.75 6.49 7.92
C GLU A 22 10.94 5.68 7.40
N SER A 23 11.92 5.39 8.26
CA SER A 23 13.09 4.59 7.88
C SER A 23 12.74 3.16 7.49
N ARG A 24 11.76 2.54 8.16
CA ARG A 24 11.37 1.15 7.92
C ARG A 24 10.54 0.97 6.66
N PHE A 25 9.77 1.99 6.27
CA PHE A 25 8.88 1.96 5.10
C PHE A 25 9.38 2.81 3.93
N MET A 26 10.65 3.24 3.93
CA MET A 26 11.23 4.03 2.84
C MET A 26 11.11 3.33 1.48
N ASP A 27 11.30 2.02 1.46
CA ASP A 27 11.15 1.17 0.27
C ASP A 27 9.70 1.07 -0.20
N VAL A 28 8.72 1.13 0.70
CA VAL A 28 7.29 1.20 0.36
C VAL A 28 6.93 2.59 -0.17
N MET A 29 7.51 3.65 0.40
CA MET A 29 7.27 5.04 -0.02
C MET A 29 7.68 5.29 -1.47
N LYS A 30 8.57 4.50 -2.06
CA LYS A 30 8.91 4.61 -3.49
C LYS A 30 7.71 4.31 -4.41
N TYR A 31 6.72 3.57 -3.92
CA TYR A 31 5.49 3.24 -4.65
C TYR A 31 4.32 4.19 -4.33
N LYS A 32 4.57 5.27 -3.57
CA LYS A 32 3.53 6.21 -3.12
C LYS A 32 2.61 6.70 -4.23
N GLU A 33 3.17 7.12 -5.37
CA GLU A 33 2.36 7.59 -6.51
C GLU A 33 1.45 6.49 -7.07
N PHE A 34 1.89 5.23 -7.04
CA PHE A 34 1.07 4.10 -7.48
C PHE A 34 -0.03 3.78 -6.46
N PHE A 35 0.23 3.95 -5.16
CA PHE A 35 -0.82 3.87 -4.14
C PHE A 35 -1.86 4.97 -4.31
N THR A 36 -1.43 6.21 -4.55
CA THR A 36 -2.33 7.32 -4.89
C THR A 36 -3.19 7.00 -6.11
N PHE A 37 -2.62 6.33 -7.12
CA PHE A 37 -3.36 5.84 -8.27
C PHE A 37 -4.38 4.74 -7.91
N ILE A 38 -4.03 3.78 -7.05
CA ILE A 38 -4.96 2.74 -6.59
C ILE A 38 -6.15 3.38 -5.84
N GLU A 39 -5.91 4.40 -5.04
CA GLU A 39 -6.95 5.12 -4.27
C GLU A 39 -7.79 6.05 -5.14
N THR A 40 -7.15 6.74 -6.10
CA THR A 40 -7.77 7.77 -6.94
C THR A 40 -7.49 7.55 -8.44
N PRO A 41 -7.92 6.42 -9.03
CA PRO A 41 -7.48 5.98 -10.36
C PRO A 41 -7.84 6.94 -11.49
N PHE A 42 -8.82 7.83 -11.29
CA PHE A 42 -9.26 8.81 -12.27
C PHE A 42 -8.63 10.20 -12.12
N ASN A 43 -7.87 10.45 -11.05
CA ASN A 43 -7.30 11.78 -10.73
C ASN A 43 -5.77 11.84 -10.86
N VAL A 44 -5.13 10.76 -11.29
CA VAL A 44 -3.68 10.68 -11.46
C VAL A 44 -3.33 10.70 -12.94
N HIS A 45 -2.37 11.53 -13.33
CA HIS A 45 -1.91 11.58 -14.71
C HIS A 45 -0.96 10.40 -15.00
N VAL A 46 -1.24 9.58 -16.02
CA VAL A 46 -0.48 8.35 -16.31
C VAL A 46 1.04 8.53 -16.38
N SER A 47 1.52 9.69 -16.86
CA SER A 47 2.96 9.99 -16.93
C SER A 47 3.67 10.05 -15.58
N THR A 48 2.97 10.37 -14.48
CA THR A 48 3.59 10.42 -13.14
C THR A 48 4.00 9.02 -12.66
N LEU A 49 3.36 7.98 -13.20
CA LEU A 49 3.63 6.58 -12.88
C LEU A 49 4.84 6.01 -13.65
N ASN A 50 5.39 6.75 -14.62
CA ASN A 50 6.49 6.27 -15.46
C ASN A 50 7.69 5.68 -14.72
N PRO A 51 8.22 6.32 -13.64
CA PRO A 51 9.37 5.78 -12.92
C PRO A 51 9.03 4.45 -12.25
N ILE A 52 7.85 4.36 -11.64
CA ILE A 52 7.40 3.20 -10.88
C ILE A 52 7.05 2.04 -11.81
N LEU A 53 6.37 2.31 -12.93
CA LEU A 53 6.03 1.30 -13.93
C LEU A 53 7.27 0.66 -14.56
N ALA A 54 8.38 1.40 -14.68
CA ALA A 54 9.64 0.84 -15.16
C ALA A 54 10.23 -0.21 -14.21
N GLU A 55 9.91 -0.14 -12.91
CA GLU A 55 10.34 -1.11 -11.90
C GLU A 55 9.34 -2.26 -11.72
N LEU A 56 8.03 -1.96 -11.77
CA LEU A 56 6.97 -2.93 -11.47
C LEU A 56 6.63 -3.89 -12.62
N CYS A 57 6.73 -3.43 -13.87
CA CYS A 57 6.25 -4.20 -15.01
C CYS A 57 7.15 -4.00 -16.26
N PRO A 58 7.68 -5.08 -16.85
CA PRO A 58 8.38 -5.01 -18.12
C PRO A 58 7.48 -4.43 -19.24
N ASP A 59 6.20 -4.80 -19.24
CA ASP A 59 5.20 -4.33 -20.19
C ASP A 59 4.46 -3.08 -19.68
N ARG A 60 5.23 -2.04 -19.40
CA ARG A 60 4.71 -0.72 -19.00
C ARG A 60 3.87 -0.04 -20.09
N ALA A 61 3.96 -0.47 -21.35
CA ALA A 61 3.18 0.12 -22.43
C ALA A 61 1.71 -0.30 -22.34
N SER A 62 1.45 -1.60 -22.21
CA SER A 62 0.09 -2.14 -22.04
C SER A 62 -0.56 -1.58 -20.77
N VAL A 63 0.17 -1.54 -19.65
CA VAL A 63 -0.35 -0.96 -18.39
C VAL A 63 -0.77 0.50 -18.58
N LYS A 64 0.02 1.31 -19.29
CA LYS A 64 -0.34 2.73 -19.54
C LYS A 64 -1.55 2.88 -20.46
N SER A 65 -1.66 2.05 -21.50
CA SER A 65 -2.84 2.05 -22.38
C SER A 65 -4.09 1.72 -21.56
N GLU A 66 -4.04 0.65 -20.78
CA GLU A 66 -5.15 0.21 -19.93
C GLU A 66 -5.51 1.25 -18.87
N ILE A 67 -4.55 2.00 -18.31
CA ILE A 67 -4.83 3.12 -17.41
C ILE A 67 -5.63 4.21 -18.13
N VAL A 68 -5.21 4.60 -19.34
CA VAL A 68 -5.90 5.64 -20.11
C VAL A 68 -7.31 5.18 -20.48
N GLU A 69 -7.46 3.92 -20.90
CA GLU A 69 -8.76 3.32 -21.23
C GLU A 69 -9.68 3.21 -20.01
N LEU A 70 -9.14 2.84 -18.84
CA LEU A 70 -9.86 2.83 -17.58
C LEU A 70 -10.32 4.24 -17.19
N GLN A 71 -9.45 5.24 -17.33
CA GLN A 71 -9.74 6.64 -17.00
C GLN A 71 -10.81 7.26 -17.92
N ALA A 72 -10.90 6.79 -19.17
CA ALA A 72 -11.94 7.17 -20.11
C ALA A 72 -13.29 6.44 -19.87
N ASN A 73 -13.33 5.44 -19.00
CA ASN A 73 -14.53 4.66 -18.72
C ASN A 73 -15.42 5.36 -17.69
N GLU A 74 -16.41 6.12 -18.17
CA GLU A 74 -17.35 6.87 -17.33
C GLU A 74 -18.21 5.97 -16.43
N ASN A 75 -18.49 4.72 -16.83
CA ASN A 75 -19.24 3.78 -15.99
C ASN A 75 -18.42 3.38 -14.75
N LEU A 76 -17.15 3.00 -14.94
CA LEU A 76 -16.26 2.68 -13.82
C LEU A 76 -16.03 3.91 -12.93
N LYS A 77 -15.96 5.11 -13.52
CA LYS A 77 -15.85 6.36 -12.77
C LYS A 77 -17.08 6.62 -11.91
N ALA A 78 -18.28 6.34 -12.44
CA ALA A 78 -19.53 6.45 -11.68
C ALA A 78 -19.57 5.45 -10.52
N VAL A 79 -19.14 4.20 -10.74
CA VAL A 79 -19.03 3.17 -9.70
C VAL A 79 -18.10 3.60 -8.57
N LEU A 80 -16.93 4.17 -8.88
CA LEU A 80 -16.04 4.68 -7.83
C LEU A 80 -16.69 5.84 -7.06
N LYS A 81 -17.37 6.76 -7.77
CA LYS A 81 -18.06 7.91 -7.16
C LYS A 81 -19.24 7.51 -6.28
N SER A 82 -19.87 6.35 -6.51
CA SER A 82 -20.93 5.85 -5.62
C SER A 82 -20.41 5.29 -4.30
N GLY A 83 -19.09 5.28 -4.07
CA GLY A 83 -18.49 4.83 -2.83
C GLY A 83 -18.21 3.33 -2.78
N GLU A 84 -17.99 2.69 -3.93
CA GLU A 84 -17.65 1.27 -3.98
C GLU A 84 -16.26 1.00 -3.37
N GLU A 85 -16.24 0.32 -2.23
CA GLU A 85 -15.01 -0.02 -1.50
C GLU A 85 -14.15 -1.05 -2.24
N ASN A 86 -14.74 -1.94 -3.04
CA ASN A 86 -14.05 -2.99 -3.79
C ASN A 86 -13.92 -2.66 -5.28
N PHE A 87 -13.68 -1.40 -5.64
CA PHE A 87 -13.59 -0.93 -7.02
C PHE A 87 -12.74 -1.85 -7.92
N TRP A 88 -11.54 -2.23 -7.46
CA TRP A 88 -10.62 -3.07 -8.21
C TRP A 88 -11.13 -4.51 -8.43
N HIS A 89 -12.10 -4.98 -7.66
CA HIS A 89 -12.77 -6.26 -7.92
C HIS A 89 -13.67 -6.18 -9.16
N ILE A 90 -14.33 -5.03 -9.38
CA ILE A 90 -15.26 -4.80 -10.50
C ILE A 90 -14.53 -4.56 -11.83
N VAL A 91 -13.33 -3.98 -11.79
CA VAL A 91 -12.50 -3.76 -12.98
C VAL A 91 -12.25 -5.11 -13.68
N SER A 92 -12.63 -5.25 -14.95
CA SER A 92 -12.56 -6.54 -15.66
C SER A 92 -11.11 -7.02 -15.86
N ASP A 93 -10.82 -8.27 -15.48
CA ASP A 93 -9.54 -8.94 -15.76
C ASP A 93 -9.31 -9.16 -17.25
N MET A 94 -10.39 -9.27 -18.05
CA MET A 94 -10.28 -9.46 -19.50
C MET A 94 -9.99 -8.15 -20.23
N ASN A 95 -10.51 -7.03 -19.73
CA ASN A 95 -10.33 -5.72 -20.38
C ASN A 95 -9.07 -5.01 -19.90
N TYR A 96 -8.63 -5.28 -18.67
CA TYR A 96 -7.49 -4.61 -18.04
C TYR A 96 -6.49 -5.61 -17.42
N PRO A 97 -6.03 -6.63 -18.17
CA PRO A 97 -5.21 -7.71 -17.62
C PRO A 97 -3.86 -7.22 -17.07
N ALA A 98 -3.15 -6.33 -17.77
CA ALA A 98 -1.82 -5.88 -17.36
C ALA A 98 -1.90 -4.95 -16.13
N LEU A 99 -2.87 -4.05 -16.13
CA LEU A 99 -3.16 -3.13 -15.06
C LEU A 99 -3.60 -3.88 -13.81
N LYS A 100 -4.55 -4.81 -13.94
CA LYS A 100 -5.07 -5.55 -12.79
C LYS A 100 -3.99 -6.42 -12.16
N GLN A 101 -3.16 -7.09 -12.97
CA GLN A 101 -2.01 -7.82 -12.44
C GLN A 101 -1.04 -6.89 -11.69
N THR A 102 -0.80 -5.68 -12.20
CA THR A 102 0.11 -4.71 -11.56
C THR A 102 -0.46 -4.22 -10.23
N VAL A 103 -1.76 -3.88 -10.18
CA VAL A 103 -2.44 -3.47 -8.93
C VAL A 103 -2.39 -4.59 -7.90
N GLN A 104 -2.68 -5.84 -8.29
CA GLN A 104 -2.61 -6.99 -7.39
C GLN A 104 -1.19 -7.18 -6.81
N LYS A 105 -0.15 -7.10 -7.66
CA LYS A 105 1.25 -7.19 -7.21
C LYS A 105 1.57 -6.14 -6.13
N VAL A 106 1.14 -4.89 -6.36
CA VAL A 106 1.40 -3.78 -5.43
C VAL A 106 0.61 -3.94 -4.12
N MET A 107 -0.66 -4.33 -4.20
CA MET A 107 -1.49 -4.60 -3.00
C MET A 107 -0.92 -5.74 -2.13
N CYS A 108 -0.30 -6.75 -2.74
CA CYS A 108 0.37 -7.84 -2.03
C CYS A 108 1.58 -7.39 -1.19
N TYR A 109 2.20 -6.23 -1.46
CA TYR A 109 3.30 -5.73 -0.63
C TYR A 109 2.85 -5.44 0.82
N PHE A 110 1.60 -4.99 1.02
CA PHE A 110 1.07 -4.74 2.36
C PHE A 110 0.59 -6.02 3.06
N VAL A 111 -0.07 -6.91 2.32
CA VAL A 111 -0.58 -8.16 2.90
C VAL A 111 0.57 -9.08 3.32
N SER A 112 1.64 -9.15 2.51
CA SER A 112 2.81 -9.98 2.83
C SER A 112 3.61 -9.42 4.00
N THR A 113 3.82 -8.10 4.09
CA THR A 113 4.48 -7.49 5.24
C THR A 113 3.70 -7.71 6.53
N TYR A 114 2.38 -7.44 6.55
CA TYR A 114 1.53 -7.72 7.71
C TYR A 114 1.52 -9.21 8.11
N THR A 115 1.41 -10.11 7.14
CA THR A 115 1.38 -11.56 7.40
C THR A 115 2.73 -12.07 7.90
N CYS A 116 3.85 -11.59 7.34
CA CYS A 116 5.19 -11.92 7.81
C CYS A 116 5.46 -11.37 9.23
N GLU A 117 5.02 -10.15 9.52
CA GLU A 117 5.22 -9.54 10.85
C GLU A 117 4.35 -10.21 11.94
N SER A 118 3.11 -10.54 11.62
CA SER A 118 2.20 -11.24 12.54
C SER A 118 2.67 -12.67 12.83
N THR A 119 3.15 -13.39 11.81
CA THR A 119 3.73 -14.74 12.00
C THR A 119 5.03 -14.71 12.81
N PHE A 120 5.92 -13.74 12.57
CA PHE A 120 7.14 -13.57 13.39
C PHE A 120 6.83 -13.19 14.84
N SER A 121 5.85 -12.30 15.05
CA SER A 121 5.37 -11.93 16.38
C SER A 121 4.78 -13.13 17.13
N THR A 122 3.98 -13.95 16.44
CA THR A 122 3.41 -15.20 16.97
C THR A 122 4.53 -16.17 17.37
N MET A 123 5.55 -16.34 16.53
CA MET A 123 6.70 -17.20 16.82
C MET A 123 7.49 -16.72 18.06
N ASN A 124 7.67 -15.41 18.22
CA ASN A 124 8.34 -14.83 19.39
C ASN A 124 7.54 -15.07 20.69
N ILE A 125 6.21 -15.02 20.63
CA ILE A 125 5.35 -15.35 21.78
C ILE A 125 5.53 -16.82 22.17
N VAL A 126 5.53 -17.75 21.20
CA VAL A 126 5.75 -19.17 21.45
C VAL A 126 7.13 -19.42 22.07
N LYS A 127 8.20 -18.81 21.52
CA LYS A 127 9.56 -18.93 22.07
C LYS A 127 9.68 -18.36 23.49
N ARG A 128 9.01 -17.24 23.81
CA ARG A 128 8.99 -16.68 25.17
C ARG A 128 8.27 -17.59 26.16
N LYS A 129 7.13 -18.17 25.79
CA LYS A 129 6.40 -19.14 26.63
C LYS A 129 7.24 -20.38 26.94
N GLN A 130 7.98 -20.89 25.96
CA GLN A 130 8.87 -22.04 26.13
C GLN A 130 10.07 -21.73 27.04
N ARG A 131 10.63 -20.52 26.97
CA ARG A 131 11.76 -20.10 27.84
C ARG A 131 11.38 -19.81 29.28
N ASN A 132 10.16 -19.33 29.53
CA ASN A 132 9.69 -18.98 30.87
C ASN A 132 9.00 -20.16 31.59
N SER A 133 8.95 -21.34 30.95
CA SER A 133 8.40 -22.57 31.52
C SER A 133 9.47 -23.44 32.19
N HIS A 134 10.70 -22.92 32.34
CA HIS A 134 11.82 -23.55 33.02
C HIS A 134 12.21 -22.77 34.28
#